data_AF-A0A562FNJ6-F1
#
_entry.id   AF-A0A562FNJ6-F1
#
_cell.length_a   1.000
_cell.length_b   1.000
_cell.length_c   1.000
_cell.angle_alpha   90.00
_cell.angle_beta   90.00
_cell.angle_gamma   90.00
#
_symmetry.space_group_name_H-M   'P 1'
#
loop_
_entity.id
_entity.type
_entity.pdbx_description
1 polymer ?
#
loop_
_entity_poly.entity_id
_entity_poly.type
_entity_poly.pdbx_seq_one_letter_code
_entity_poly.pdbx_strand_id
1 'polypeptide(L)' 'MTQCDKILDHIRKNGSITQREAFIDYGIQSFHRRLSDLRQAGYRLIGRRRKHPTTGQEYTRYYLLEAAR' A
#
# COMPACT_ATOMS: atom_id res chain seq x y z
N MET A 1 -12.89 -11.57 -1.17
CA MET A 1 -11.98 -10.40 -1.28
C MET A 1 -10.56 -10.88 -1.00
N THR A 2 -9.63 -10.72 -1.95
CA THR A 2 -8.22 -11.11 -1.79
C THR A 2 -7.44 -10.07 -0.96
N GLN A 3 -6.21 -10.40 -0.55
CA GLN A 3 -5.33 -9.43 0.12
C GLN A 3 -4.99 -8.24 -0.80
N CYS A 4 -4.83 -8.48 -2.10
CA CYS A 4 -4.62 -7.43 -3.10
C CYS A 4 -5.84 -6.51 -3.21
N ASP A 5 -7.05 -7.07 -3.19
CA ASP A 5 -8.29 -6.27 -3.21
C ASP A 5 -8.40 -5.38 -1.97
N LYS A 6 -8.06 -5.89 -0.78
CA LYS A 6 -8.05 -5.09 0.46
C LYS A 6 -7.10 -3.90 0.37
N ILE A 7 -5.90 -4.12 -0.19
CA ILE A 7 -4.92 -3.06 -0.41
C ILE A 7 -5.47 -2.01 -1.38
N LEU A 8 -6.04 -2.43 -2.51
CA LEU A 8 -6.60 -1.51 -3.50
C LEU A 8 -7.78 -0.72 -2.96
N ASP A 9 -8.69 -1.37 -2.24
CA ASP A 9 -9.84 -0.72 -1.61
C ASP A 9 -9.41 0.32 -0.57
N HIS A 10 -8.44 -0.01 0.29
CA HIS A 10 -7.86 0.94 1.22
C HIS A 10 -7.23 2.14 0.50
N ILE A 11 -6.41 1.90 -0.53
CA ILE A 11 -5.78 2.99 -1.31
C ILE A 11 -6.86 3.85 -1.99
N ARG A 12 -7.92 3.26 -2.53
CA ARG A 12 -9.02 4.00 -3.18
C ARG A 12 -9.81 4.87 -2.19
N LYS A 13 -10.00 4.41 -0.96
CA LYS A 13 -10.72 5.15 0.10
C LYS A 13 -9.86 6.20 0.80
N ASN A 14 -8.62 5.85 1.14
CA ASN A 14 -7.72 6.67 1.97
C ASN A 14 -6.64 7.41 1.14
N GLY A 15 -6.57 7.14 -0.16
CA GLY A 15 -5.58 7.70 -1.09
C GLY A 15 -4.21 6.99 -1.07
N SER A 16 -3.90 6.21 -0.03
CA SER A 16 -2.60 5.55 0.12
C SER A 16 -2.62 4.48 1.20
N ILE A 17 -1.57 3.66 1.26
CA ILE A 17 -1.40 2.65 2.31
C ILE A 17 0.08 2.49 2.68
N THR A 18 0.34 2.10 3.92
CA THR A 18 1.65 1.72 4.45
C THR A 18 1.66 0.24 4.82
N GLN A 19 2.86 -0.34 4.97
CA GLN A 19 2.99 -1.72 5.46
C GLN A 19 2.36 -1.91 6.84
N ARG A 20 2.46 -0.90 7.72
CA ARG A 20 1.90 -0.95 9.07
C ARG A 20 0.37 -1.03 9.05
N GLU A 21 -0.28 -0.18 8.29
CA GLU A 21 -1.75 -0.22 8.08
C GLU A 21 -2.15 -1.58 7.48
N ALA A 22 -1.42 -2.06 6.46
CA ALA A 22 -1.69 -3.37 5.86
C ALA A 22 -1.60 -4.54 6.85
N PHE A 23 -0.61 -4.50 7.76
CA PHE A 23 -0.41 -5.52 8.77
C PHE A 23 -1.48 -5.46 9.87
N ILE A 24 -1.69 -4.27 10.46
CA ILE A 24 -2.58 -4.09 11.62
C ILE A 24 -4.05 -4.23 11.20
N ASP A 25 -4.47 -3.57 10.12
CA ASP A 25 -5.89 -3.45 9.78
C ASP A 25 -6.38 -4.67 8.98
N TYR A 26 -5.49 -5.33 8.22
CA TYR A 26 -5.87 -6.37 7.26
C TYR A 26 -5.15 -7.71 7.47
N GLY A 27 -4.22 -7.80 8.42
CA GLY A 27 -3.44 -9.01 8.68
C GLY A 27 -2.49 -9.39 7.53
N ILE A 28 -2.09 -8.44 6.69
CA ILE A 28 -1.25 -8.70 5.51
C ILE A 28 0.22 -8.65 5.93
N GLN A 29 0.79 -9.82 6.20
CA GLN A 29 2.19 -9.95 6.61
C GLN A 29 3.17 -9.71 5.44
N SER A 30 2.90 -10.33 4.29
CA SER A 30 3.75 -10.23 3.09
C SER A 30 3.35 -9.07 2.18
N PHE A 31 3.26 -7.85 2.73
CA PHE A 31 2.77 -6.67 2.02
C PHE A 31 3.51 -6.41 0.69
N HIS A 32 4.84 -6.47 0.68
CA HIS A 32 5.64 -6.24 -0.53
C HIS A 32 5.38 -7.28 -1.64
N ARG A 33 5.08 -8.54 -1.28
CA ARG A 33 4.69 -9.55 -2.26
C ARG A 33 3.38 -9.16 -2.94
N ARG A 34 2.40 -8.65 -2.18
CA ARG A 34 1.12 -8.17 -2.72
C ARG A 34 1.28 -6.94 -3.60
N LEU A 35 2.19 -6.04 -3.27
CA LEU A 35 2.53 -4.93 -4.18
C LEU A 35 3.12 -5.44 -5.50
N SER A 36 3.97 -6.47 -5.47
CA SER A 36 4.49 -7.11 -6.69
C SER A 36 3.38 -7.78 -7.50
N ASP A 37 2.45 -8.48 -6.84
CA ASP A 37 1.29 -9.10 -7.49
C ASP A 37 0.41 -8.03 -8.18
N LEU A 38 0.16 -6.91 -7.50
CA LEU A 38 -0.58 -5.78 -8.06
C LEU A 38 0.12 -5.17 -9.27
N ARG A 39 1.45 -5.01 -9.22
CA ARG A 39 2.24 -4.52 -10.36
C ARG A 39 2.19 -5.48 -11.55
N GLN A 40 2.24 -6.79 -11.30
CA GLN A 40 2.09 -7.82 -12.35
C GLN A 40 0.69 -7.81 -12.96
N ALA A 41 -0.33 -7.51 -12.16
CA ALA A 41 -1.70 -7.30 -12.63
C ALA A 41 -1.91 -5.94 -13.35
N GLY A 42 -0.86 -5.15 -13.56
CA GLY A 42 -0.91 -3.89 -14.32
C GLY A 42 -1.14 -2.63 -13.50
N TYR A 43 -1.27 -2.72 -12.17
CA TYR A 43 -1.46 -1.55 -11.32
C TYR A 43 -0.15 -0.76 -11.13
N ARG A 44 -0.20 0.55 -11.35
CA ARG A 44 0.94 1.45 -11.15
C ARG A 44 0.94 2.02 -9.73
N LEU A 45 1.87 1.53 -8.90
CA LEU A 45 2.02 1.92 -7.50
C LEU A 45 3.34 2.66 -7.26
N ILE A 46 3.27 3.87 -6.70
CA ILE A 46 4.43 4.68 -6.33
C ILE A 46 4.61 4.71 -4.81
N GLY A 47 5.83 4.41 -4.35
CA GLY A 47 6.22 4.55 -2.95
C GLY A 47 6.88 5.91 -2.70
N ARG A 48 6.41 6.65 -1.69
CA ARG A 48 7.10 7.85 -1.18
C ARG A 48 7.59 7.59 0.23
N ARG A 49 8.89 7.76 0.45
CA ARG A 49 9.50 7.73 1.78
C ARG A 49 9.04 8.95 2.58
N ARG A 50 8.76 8.73 3.85
CA ARG A 50 8.43 9.74 4.84
C ARG A 50 9.13 9.42 6.14
N LYS A 51 9.37 10.45 6.93
CA LYS A 51 9.89 10.33 8.28
C LYS A 51 8.77 10.65 9.26
N HIS A 52 8.55 9.78 10.24
CA HIS A 52 7.57 10.04 11.28
C HIS A 52 8.06 11.22 12.15
N PRO A 53 7.26 12.29 12.35
CA PRO A 53 7.73 13.50 13.01
C PRO A 53 8.12 13.25 14.48
N THR A 54 7.40 12.37 15.17
CA THR A 54 7.65 12.06 16.59
C THR A 54 8.75 11.02 16.80
N THR A 55 8.66 9.84 16.17
CA THR A 55 9.62 8.74 16.40
C THR A 55 10.89 8.83 15.56
N GLY A 56 10.90 9.68 14.53
CA GLY A 56 12.00 9.78 13.58
C GLY A 56 12.14 8.58 12.63
N GLN A 57 11.30 7.55 12.76
CA GLN A 57 11.38 6.35 11.92
C GLN A 57 10.96 6.65 10.48
N GLU A 58 11.73 6.16 9.52
CA GLU A 58 11.37 6.23 8.12
C GLU A 58 10.37 5.13 7.75
N TYR A 59 9.38 5.48 6.95
CA TYR A 59 8.41 4.55 6.41
C TYR A 59 8.08 4.91 4.96
N THR A 60 7.66 3.93 4.18
CA THR A 60 7.21 4.14 2.80
C THR A 60 5.70 4.07 2.73
N ARG A 61 5.10 5.07 2.10
CA ARG A 61 3.66 5.13 1.81
C ARG A 61 3.44 4.95 0.32
N TYR A 62 2.57 4.03 -0.05
CA TYR A 62 2.27 3.67 -1.42
C TYR A 62 0.97 4.30 -1.89
N TYR A 63 0.99 4.85 -3.10
CA TYR A 63 -0.13 5.52 -3.77
C TYR A 63 -0.39 4.86 -5.11
N LEU A 64 -1.64 4.88 -5.56
CA LEU A 64 -2.02 4.44 -6.90
C LEU A 64 -1.90 5.64 -7.86
N LEU A 65 -1.10 5.51 -8.92
CA LEU A 65 -0.80 6.62 -9.84
C LEU A 65 -1.95 6.93 -10.78
N GLU A 66 -2.61 5.90 -11.31
CA GLU A 66 -3.84 5.99 -12.09
C GLU A 66 -4.58 4.67 -11.88
N ALA A 67 -5.84 4.71 -11.45
CA ALA A 67 -6.69 3.55 -11.56
C ALA A 67 -7.03 3.42 -13.05
N ALA A 68 -6.46 2.42 -13.74
CA ALA A 68 -6.84 2.13 -15.13
C ALA A 68 -8.38 2.09 -15.18
N ARG A 69 -8.94 3.00 -15.96
CA ARG A 69 -10.37 3.17 -16.16
C ARG A 69 -10.71 2.74 -17.56
#